data_AF-A0A0A7PBD2-F1
#
_entry.id   AF-A0A0A7PBD2-F1
#
_cell.length_a   1.000
_cell.length_b   1.000
_cell.length_c   1.000
_cell.angle_alpha   90.00
_cell.angle_beta   90.00
_cell.angle_gamma   90.00
#
_symmetry.space_group_name_H-M   'P 1'
#
loop_
_entity.id
_entity.type
_entity.pdbx_description
1 polymer ?
#
loop_
_entity_poly.entity_id
_entity_poly.type
_entity_poly.pdbx_seq_one_letter_code
_entity_poly.pdbx_strand_id
1 'polypeptide(L)'
;MARARRSFKLRLSPAGLDVLIDSHCHLIRVTRSLIAWGTTLHIAVEHLSTLSTDEIIEQLKVHQLDCLGGAEEHHVGASNRLWDIATSITERVQETSPDGRQPNLGTIYLLALIQVPKAGKSDLMSAFDRALQSGARSPASGGVNDLTG
;
A
#
# COMPACT_ATOMS: atom_id res chain seq x y z
N MET A 1 21.89 10.68 -13.62
CA MET A 1 20.65 10.06 -14.16
C MET A 1 19.49 10.39 -13.24
N ALA A 2 18.66 11.36 -13.60
CA ALA A 2 17.48 11.73 -12.81
C ALA A 2 16.47 10.59 -12.85
N ARG A 3 16.30 9.88 -11.72
CA ARG A 3 15.27 8.86 -11.57
C ARG A 3 13.93 9.57 -11.68
N ALA A 4 13.25 9.44 -12.81
CA ALA A 4 11.89 9.96 -13.00
C ALA A 4 10.97 9.27 -11.99
N ARG A 5 10.88 9.86 -10.80
CA ARG A 5 10.01 9.42 -9.73
C ARG A 5 8.61 9.85 -10.13
N ARG A 6 7.94 9.03 -10.96
CA ARG A 6 6.53 9.26 -11.31
C ARG A 6 5.76 9.33 -10.01
N SER A 7 5.20 10.49 -9.72
CA SER A 7 4.43 10.71 -8.51
C SER A 7 3.16 9.86 -8.61
N PHE A 8 3.08 8.82 -7.80
CA PHE A 8 1.91 7.94 -7.79
C PHE A 8 0.72 8.70 -7.21
N LYS A 9 -0.40 8.71 -7.95
CA LYS A 9 -1.61 9.46 -7.59
C LYS A 9 -2.63 8.53 -6.94
N LEU A 10 -3.06 8.86 -5.73
CA LEU A 10 -4.24 8.28 -5.09
C LEU A 10 -5.37 9.29 -5.12
N ARG A 11 -6.58 8.83 -5.44
CA ARG A 11 -7.78 9.65 -5.45
C ARG A 11 -8.64 9.29 -4.24
N LEU A 12 -8.65 10.15 -3.23
CA LEU A 12 -9.24 9.84 -1.93
C LEU A 12 -10.36 10.82 -1.59
N SER A 13 -11.35 10.32 -0.86
CA SER A 13 -12.25 11.17 -0.07
C SER A 13 -11.58 11.52 1.26
N PRO A 14 -12.14 12.43 2.07
CA PRO A 14 -11.64 12.68 3.43
C PRO A 14 -11.54 11.39 4.27
N ALA A 15 -12.53 10.50 4.18
CA ALA A 15 -12.50 9.20 4.85
C ALA A 15 -11.40 8.27 4.31
N GLY A 16 -11.15 8.29 3.00
CA GLY A 16 -10.03 7.55 2.40
C GLY A 16 -8.66 8.08 2.84
N LEU A 17 -8.55 9.39 3.05
CA LEU A 17 -7.34 10.03 3.59
C LEU A 17 -7.09 9.61 5.04
N ASP A 18 -8.13 9.54 5.87
CA ASP A 18 -8.02 9.06 7.26
C ASP A 18 -7.50 7.61 7.29
N VAL A 19 -8.01 6.73 6.41
CA VAL A 19 -7.51 5.35 6.27
C VAL A 19 -6.02 5.32 5.91
N LEU A 20 -5.58 6.20 5.01
CA LEU A 20 -4.16 6.31 4.65
C LEU A 20 -3.32 6.78 5.85
N ILE A 21 -3.79 7.78 6.60
CA ILE A 21 -3.12 8.32 7.79
C ILE A 21 -3.01 7.25 8.88
N ASP A 22 -4.08 6.53 9.17
CA ASP A 22 -4.11 5.48 10.19
C ASP A 22 -3.16 4.34 9.82
N SER A 23 -3.18 3.90 8.56
CA SER A 23 -2.27 2.88 8.04
C SER A 23 -0.81 3.33 8.15
N HIS A 24 -0.53 4.59 7.85
CA HIS A 24 0.80 5.18 7.94
C HIS A 24 1.31 5.22 9.39
N CYS A 25 0.48 5.73 10.30
CA CYS A 25 0.78 5.78 11.73
C CYS A 25 1.00 4.36 12.30
N HIS A 26 0.18 3.40 11.90
CA HIS A 26 0.32 2.01 12.31
C HIS A 26 1.65 1.42 11.84
N LEU A 27 2.02 1.61 10.58
CA LEU A 27 3.27 1.10 10.02
C LEU A 27 4.51 1.75 10.65
N ILE A 28 4.48 3.05 10.97
CA ILE A 28 5.58 3.69 11.72
C ILE A 28 5.71 3.04 13.11
N ARG A 29 4.61 2.75 13.80
CA ARG A 29 4.64 2.11 15.12
C ARG A 29 5.19 0.68 15.06
N VAL A 30 4.82 -0.06 14.02
CA VAL A 30 5.26 -1.45 13.81
C VAL A 30 6.73 -1.52 13.42
N THR A 31 7.13 -0.76 12.41
CA THR A 31 8.50 -0.76 11.84
C THR A 31 9.50 0.07 12.63
N ARG A 32 9.01 0.90 13.56
CA ARG A 32 9.81 1.88 14.32
C ARG A 32 10.64 2.79 13.41
N SER A 33 10.14 3.08 12.22
CA SER A 33 10.84 3.82 11.18
C SER A 33 9.93 4.87 10.56
N LEU A 34 10.47 6.08 10.35
CA LEU A 34 9.78 7.10 9.58
C LEU A 34 9.87 6.75 8.09
N ILE A 35 8.74 6.34 7.53
CA ILE A 35 8.61 5.93 6.13
C ILE A 35 7.93 7.01 5.30
N ALA A 36 8.17 7.03 3.99
CA ALA A 36 7.44 7.91 3.09
C ALA A 36 6.03 7.37 2.81
N TRP A 37 5.06 8.24 2.50
CA TRP A 37 3.70 7.84 2.11
C TRP A 37 3.64 6.80 0.99
N GLY A 38 4.48 6.93 -0.04
CA GLY A 38 4.57 5.93 -1.11
C GLY A 38 5.16 4.60 -0.64
N THR A 39 6.01 4.60 0.39
CA THR A 39 6.48 3.36 1.04
C THR A 39 5.35 2.71 1.83
N THR A 40 4.51 3.48 2.53
CA THR A 40 3.30 2.96 3.20
C THR A 40 2.40 2.22 2.23
N LEU A 41 2.09 2.83 1.08
CA LEU A 41 1.26 2.17 0.07
C LEU A 41 1.94 0.89 -0.46
N HIS A 42 3.26 0.92 -0.65
CA HIS A 42 4.00 -0.25 -1.13
C HIS A 42 3.94 -1.41 -0.14
N ILE A 43 4.12 -1.15 1.15
CA ILE A 43 4.01 -2.17 2.21
C ILE A 43 2.59 -2.73 2.23
N ALA A 44 1.57 -1.86 2.15
CA ALA A 44 0.18 -2.28 2.14
C ALA A 44 -0.11 -3.24 0.98
N VAL A 45 0.34 -2.89 -0.24
CA VAL A 45 0.16 -3.72 -1.44
C VAL A 45 0.96 -5.02 -1.37
N GLU A 46 2.19 -5.00 -0.85
CA GLU A 46 3.03 -6.19 -0.60
C GLU A 46 2.47 -7.10 0.50
N HIS A 47 1.67 -6.56 1.42
CA HIS A 47 0.93 -7.37 2.39
C HIS A 47 -0.31 -7.98 1.73
N LEU A 48 -1.12 -7.16 1.04
CA LEU A 48 -2.31 -7.62 0.32
C LEU A 48 -1.97 -8.73 -0.69
N SER A 49 -0.82 -8.63 -1.36
CA SER A 49 -0.38 -9.61 -2.35
C SER A 49 -0.16 -11.02 -1.77
N THR A 50 0.04 -11.14 -0.45
CA THR A 50 0.22 -12.42 0.27
C THR A 50 -1.08 -13.06 0.73
N LEU A 51 -2.20 -12.33 0.71
CA LEU A 51 -3.51 -12.91 1.01
C LEU A 51 -3.96 -13.82 -0.12
N SER A 52 -4.79 -14.81 0.22
CA SER A 52 -5.39 -15.68 -0.78
C SER A 52 -6.34 -14.88 -1.69
N THR A 53 -6.47 -15.29 -2.95
CA THR A 53 -7.36 -14.59 -3.88
C THR A 53 -8.82 -14.58 -3.40
N ASP A 54 -9.27 -15.69 -2.78
CA ASP A 54 -10.62 -15.79 -2.22
C ASP A 54 -10.85 -14.79 -1.08
N GLU A 55 -9.85 -14.64 -0.19
CA GLU A 55 -9.89 -13.64 0.88
C GLU A 55 -9.93 -12.22 0.32
N ILE A 56 -9.14 -11.91 -0.71
CA ILE A 56 -9.18 -10.59 -1.38
C ILE A 56 -10.57 -10.32 -1.98
N ILE A 57 -11.16 -11.32 -2.65
CA ILE A 57 -12.51 -11.22 -3.23
C ILE A 57 -13.57 -11.01 -2.15
N GLU A 58 -13.48 -11.74 -1.03
CA GLU A 58 -14.39 -11.57 0.10
C GLU A 58 -14.28 -10.15 0.67
N GLN A 59 -13.06 -9.66 0.91
CA GLN A 59 -12.85 -8.32 1.45
C GLN A 59 -13.32 -7.23 0.47
N LEU A 60 -13.19 -7.43 -0.84
CA LEU A 60 -13.76 -6.54 -1.87
C LEU A 60 -15.29 -6.47 -1.81
N LYS A 61 -15.96 -7.57 -1.44
CA LYS A 61 -17.43 -7.61 -1.28
C LYS A 61 -17.88 -6.96 0.03
N VAL A 62 -17.13 -7.18 1.11
CA VAL A 62 -17.45 -6.70 2.45
C VAL A 62 -17.25 -5.20 2.58
N HIS A 63 -16.21 -4.64 1.94
CA HIS A 63 -15.90 -3.23 2.06
C HIS A 63 -16.61 -2.39 0.99
N GLN A 64 -17.42 -1.42 1.44
CA GLN A 64 -17.92 -0.34 0.59
C GLN A 64 -16.79 0.66 0.30
N LEU A 65 -15.89 0.31 -0.61
CA LEU A 65 -14.72 1.13 -0.97
C LEU A 65 -15.10 2.41 -1.74
N ASP A 66 -16.33 2.47 -2.27
CA ASP A 66 -16.84 3.60 -3.05
C ASP A 66 -16.87 4.91 -2.25
N CYS A 67 -17.03 4.85 -0.93
CA CYS A 67 -17.01 6.05 -0.07
C CYS A 67 -15.60 6.56 0.25
N LEU A 68 -14.57 5.74 0.01
CA LEU A 68 -13.16 6.07 0.29
C LEU A 68 -12.44 6.67 -0.91
N GLY A 69 -12.94 6.39 -2.12
CA GLY A 69 -12.54 7.09 -3.34
C GLY A 69 -13.11 8.50 -3.39
N GLY A 70 -12.34 9.47 -3.89
CA GLY A 70 -12.80 10.85 -3.98
C GLY A 70 -12.13 11.66 -5.09
N ALA A 71 -12.45 12.95 -5.15
CA ALA A 71 -11.96 13.82 -6.21
C ALA A 71 -10.53 14.33 -5.97
N GLU A 72 -10.05 14.30 -4.71
CA GLU A 72 -8.76 14.88 -4.33
C GLU A 72 -7.60 13.97 -4.72
N GLU A 73 -6.63 14.52 -5.46
CA GLU A 73 -5.43 13.79 -5.89
C GLU A 73 -4.29 13.97 -4.88
N HIS A 74 -3.82 12.86 -4.31
CA HIS A 74 -2.67 12.82 -3.41
C HIS A 74 -1.49 12.13 -4.07
N HIS A 75 -0.36 12.83 -4.13
CA HIS A 75 0.88 12.32 -4.71
C HIS A 75 1.76 11.66 -3.65
N VAL A 76 1.78 10.33 -3.60
CA VAL A 76 2.50 9.59 -2.55
C VAL A 76 3.92 9.17 -2.94
N GLY A 77 4.25 9.16 -4.23
CA GLY A 77 5.60 8.85 -4.73
C GLY A 77 6.04 7.41 -4.46
N ALA A 78 5.51 6.45 -5.25
CA ALA A 78 5.78 5.02 -5.13
C ALA A 78 6.81 4.51 -6.16
N SER A 79 7.27 3.27 -5.95
CA SER A 79 8.10 2.50 -6.92
C SER A 79 7.26 2.07 -8.12
N ASN A 80 7.86 1.91 -9.30
CA ASN A 80 7.17 1.29 -10.45
C ASN A 80 6.71 -0.14 -10.13
N ARG A 81 7.47 -0.85 -9.30
CA ARG A 81 7.15 -2.23 -8.89
C ARG A 81 5.85 -2.35 -8.12
N LEU A 82 5.42 -1.28 -7.45
CA LEU A 82 4.13 -1.23 -6.77
C LEU A 82 2.98 -1.42 -7.75
N TRP A 83 3.11 -0.82 -8.94
CA TRP A 83 2.10 -0.94 -10.00
C TRP A 83 2.04 -2.37 -10.52
N ASP A 84 3.19 -3.01 -10.76
CA ASP A 84 3.27 -4.40 -11.22
C ASP A 84 2.58 -5.37 -10.23
N ILE A 85 2.85 -5.21 -8.93
CA ILE A 85 2.24 -6.05 -7.88
C ILE A 85 0.73 -5.83 -7.83
N ALA A 86 0.28 -4.57 -7.86
CA ALA A 86 -1.15 -4.25 -7.83
C ALA A 86 -1.88 -4.78 -9.07
N THR A 87 -1.28 -4.67 -10.25
CA THR A 87 -1.82 -5.23 -11.50
C THR A 87 -1.95 -6.76 -11.40
N SER A 88 -0.93 -7.45 -10.89
CA SER A 88 -0.99 -8.91 -10.65
C SER A 88 -2.12 -9.30 -9.67
N ILE A 89 -2.45 -8.46 -8.69
CA ILE A 89 -3.61 -8.67 -7.82
C ILE A 89 -4.92 -8.50 -8.60
N THR A 90 -5.04 -7.46 -9.43
CA THR A 90 -6.25 -7.27 -10.25
C THR A 90 -6.47 -8.42 -11.24
N GLU A 91 -5.39 -8.96 -11.82
CA GLU A 91 -5.44 -10.07 -12.77
C GLU A 91 -5.90 -11.36 -12.10
N ARG A 92 -5.27 -11.77 -10.98
CA ARG A 92 -5.67 -13.01 -10.28
C ARG A 92 -7.13 -12.98 -9.80
N VAL A 93 -7.59 -11.81 -9.36
CA VAL A 93 -8.99 -11.62 -8.92
C VAL A 93 -9.94 -11.80 -10.09
N GLN A 94 -9.60 -11.24 -11.26
CA GLN A 94 -10.41 -11.40 -12.47
C GLN A 94 -10.43 -12.84 -12.97
N GLU A 95 -9.30 -13.55 -12.90
CA GLU A 95 -9.21 -14.96 -13.29
C GLU A 95 -10.05 -15.87 -12.39
N THR A 96 -10.09 -15.57 -11.10
CA THR A 96 -10.83 -16.38 -10.10
C THR A 96 -12.33 -16.05 -10.08
N SER A 97 -12.70 -14.83 -10.46
CA SER A 97 -14.09 -14.37 -10.54
C SER A 97 -14.37 -13.71 -11.90
N PRO A 98 -14.42 -14.48 -13.00
CA PRO A 98 -14.54 -13.94 -14.36
C PRO A 98 -15.85 -13.17 -14.59
N ASP A 99 -16.94 -13.57 -13.92
CA ASP A 99 -18.24 -12.90 -13.99
C ASP A 99 -18.32 -11.65 -13.09
N GLY A 100 -17.29 -11.43 -12.26
CA GLY A 100 -17.17 -10.26 -11.38
C GLY A 100 -16.64 -9.04 -12.12
N ARG A 101 -16.95 -7.84 -11.59
CA ARG A 101 -16.33 -6.61 -12.07
C ARG A 101 -14.86 -6.57 -11.64
N GLN A 102 -13.95 -6.43 -12.62
CA GLN A 102 -12.53 -6.26 -12.32
C GLN A 102 -12.31 -5.06 -11.38
N PRO A 103 -11.63 -5.24 -10.24
CA PRO A 103 -11.30 -4.11 -9.37
C PRO A 103 -10.31 -3.19 -10.09
N ASN A 104 -10.56 -1.88 -10.03
CA ASN A 104 -9.56 -0.93 -10.51
C ASN A 104 -8.40 -0.81 -9.51
N LEU A 105 -7.26 -0.28 -9.95
CA LEU A 105 -6.08 -0.13 -9.09
C LEU A 105 -6.34 0.72 -7.84
N GLY A 106 -7.17 1.77 -7.94
CA GLY A 106 -7.57 2.58 -6.79
C GLY A 106 -8.26 1.76 -5.69
N THR A 107 -9.10 0.83 -6.11
CA THR A 107 -9.82 -0.11 -5.23
C THR A 107 -8.83 -1.04 -4.52
N ILE A 108 -7.84 -1.58 -5.26
CA ILE A 108 -6.78 -2.41 -4.68
C ILE A 108 -5.95 -1.63 -3.65
N TYR A 109 -5.61 -0.37 -3.94
CA TYR A 109 -4.86 0.47 -2.99
C TYR A 109 -5.63 0.76 -1.71
N LEU A 110 -6.91 1.12 -1.83
CA LEU A 110 -7.77 1.35 -0.67
C LEU A 110 -7.94 0.08 0.15
N LEU A 111 -8.20 -1.05 -0.52
CA LEU A 111 -8.31 -2.34 0.14
C LEU A 111 -7.02 -2.69 0.89
N ALA A 112 -5.87 -2.52 0.24
CA ALA A 112 -4.56 -2.79 0.84
C ALA A 112 -4.35 -1.98 2.11
N LEU A 113 -4.70 -0.68 2.10
CA LEU A 113 -4.59 0.18 3.28
C LEU A 113 -5.50 -0.30 4.42
N ILE A 114 -6.74 -0.68 4.13
CA ILE A 114 -7.69 -1.19 5.15
C ILE A 114 -7.20 -2.48 5.82
N GLN A 115 -6.40 -3.30 5.11
CA GLN A 115 -5.83 -4.52 5.71
C GLN A 115 -4.67 -4.23 6.67
N VAL A 116 -3.97 -3.09 6.53
CA VAL A 116 -2.78 -2.79 7.34
C VAL A 116 -3.07 -2.83 8.85
N PRO A 117 -4.10 -2.16 9.39
CA PRO A 117 -4.36 -2.21 10.83
C PRO A 117 -4.83 -3.59 11.34
N LYS A 118 -5.30 -4.47 10.44
CA LYS A 118 -5.79 -5.83 10.78
C LYS A 118 -4.68 -6.87 10.77
N ALA A 119 -3.55 -6.56 10.11
CA ALA A 119 -2.46 -7.48 9.89
C ALA A 119 -1.62 -7.73 11.15
N GLY A 120 -1.05 -8.94 11.26
CA GLY A 120 -0.09 -9.27 12.30
C GLY A 120 1.21 -8.48 12.13
N LYS A 121 1.87 -8.16 13.25
CA LYS A 121 3.16 -7.44 13.25
C LYS A 121 4.22 -8.15 12.38
N SER A 122 4.29 -9.48 12.43
CA SER A 122 5.23 -10.29 11.64
C SER A 122 5.02 -10.13 10.13
N ASP A 123 3.76 -10.08 9.72
CA ASP A 123 3.37 -10.03 8.31
C ASP A 123 3.66 -8.65 7.74
N LEU A 124 3.40 -7.60 8.53
CA LEU A 124 3.75 -6.22 8.18
C LEU A 124 5.26 -5.99 8.12
N MET A 125 6.04 -6.59 9.03
CA MET A 125 7.51 -6.52 8.96
C MET A 125 8.03 -7.26 7.71
N SER A 126 7.48 -8.42 7.41
CA SER A 126 7.84 -9.17 6.20
C SER A 126 7.47 -8.41 4.92
N ALA A 127 6.29 -7.78 4.89
CA ALA A 127 5.87 -6.90 3.79
C ALA A 127 6.76 -5.65 3.68
N PHE A 128 7.24 -5.14 4.81
CA PHE A 128 8.19 -4.03 4.82
C PHE A 128 9.53 -4.41 4.18
N ASP A 129 10.10 -5.54 4.55
CA ASP A 129 11.34 -6.04 3.95
C ASP A 129 11.18 -6.28 2.44
N ARG A 130 10.07 -6.90 2.02
CA ARG A 130 9.75 -7.07 0.59
C ARG A 130 9.61 -5.74 -0.13
N ALA A 131 8.91 -4.78 0.45
CA ALA A 131 8.74 -3.46 -0.16
C ALA A 131 10.10 -2.77 -0.37
N LEU A 132 11.02 -2.85 0.58
CA LEU A 132 12.38 -2.31 0.44
C LEU A 132 13.17 -3.02 -0.68
N GLN A 133 13.10 -4.36 -0.74
CA GLN A 133 13.71 -5.15 -1.82
C GLN A 133 13.09 -4.83 -3.20
N SER A 134 11.79 -4.52 -3.23
CA SER A 134 11.02 -4.10 -4.40
C SER A 134 11.21 -2.61 -4.76
N GLY A 135 12.15 -1.93 -4.10
CA GLY A 135 12.56 -0.56 -4.45
C GLY A 135 11.67 0.53 -3.84
N ALA A 136 10.93 0.24 -2.77
CA ALA A 136 10.36 1.28 -1.93
C ALA A 136 11.46 2.21 -1.39
N ARG A 137 11.08 3.43 -1.02
CA ARG A 137 12.04 4.36 -0.41
C ARG A 137 12.42 3.81 0.96
N SER A 138 13.71 3.56 1.17
CA SER A 138 14.25 3.26 2.49
C SER A 138 13.95 4.42 3.45
N PRO A 139 13.61 4.12 4.72
CA PRO A 139 13.57 5.15 5.74
C PRO A 139 14.94 5.83 5.83
N ALA A 140 14.97 7.07 6.30
CA ALA A 140 16.24 7.73 6.58
C ALA A 140 16.96 6.91 7.67
N SER A 141 18.10 6.32 7.32
CA SER A 141 18.96 5.67 8.29
C SER A 141 19.47 6.76 9.23
N GLY A 142 18.98 6.81 10.46
CA GLY A 142 19.65 7.54 11.52
C GLY A 142 21.00 6.87 11.74
N GLY A 143 22.03 7.37 11.06
CA GLY A 143 23.38 6.89 11.27
C GLY A 143 23.77 7.19 12.71
N VAL A 144 24.32 6.20 13.41
CA VAL A 144 24.93 6.35 14.74
C VAL A 144 26.06 7.41 14.73
N ASN A 145 26.46 7.91 13.55
CA ASN A 145 27.48 8.94 13.37
C ASN A 145 26.97 10.39 13.48
N ASP A 146 25.67 10.66 13.62
CA ASP A 146 25.17 12.04 13.75
C ASP A 146 25.29 12.61 15.18
N LEU A 147 25.94 11.90 16.11
CA LEU A 147 26.21 12.37 17.49
C LEU A 147 27.65 12.88 17.71
N THR A 148 28.43 13.05 16.64
CA THR A 148 29.72 13.75 16.69
C THR A 148 29.68 14.98 15.78
N GLY A 149 29.07 16.06 16.28
CA GLY A 149 29.02 17.37 15.63
C GLY A 149 28.79 18.46 16.66
#